data_AF-A0A1V5KUA7-F1
#
_entry.id   AF-A0A1V5KUA7-F1
#
_cell.length_a   1.000
_cell.length_b   1.000
_cell.length_c   1.000
_cell.angle_alpha   90.00
_cell.angle_beta   90.00
_cell.angle_gamma   90.00
#
_symmetry.space_group_name_H-M   'P 1'
#
loop_
_entity.id
_entity.type
_entity.pdbx_description
1 polymer ?
#
loop_
_entity_poly.entity_id
_entity_poly.type
_entity_poly.pdbx_seq_one_letter_code
_entity_poly.pdbx_strand_id
1 'polypeptide(L)'
;MFETKIRLANPGCLLKPGMYAGVEIKSGETEEVLVVPQNAVISVEGLYFVFIAEGDRARRQQVETGRVIDQSVEIKSGITEGEQVIVTNINKLKDQDRIAIADSQQQEA
;
A
#
# COMPACT_ATOMS: atom_id res chain seq x y z
N MET A 1 -7.29 15.96 -24.86
CA MET A 1 -5.82 15.99 -24.96
C MET A 1 -5.37 17.30 -24.35
N PHE A 2 -4.57 17.29 -23.28
CA PHE A 2 -4.12 18.50 -22.61
C PHE A 2 -2.68 18.80 -23.02
N GLU A 3 -2.42 20.02 -23.48
CA GLU A 3 -1.07 20.48 -23.81
C GLU A 3 -0.35 20.93 -22.51
N THR A 4 0.83 20.37 -22.23
CA THR A 4 1.65 20.72 -21.05
C THR A 4 2.95 21.37 -21.52
N LYS A 5 3.24 22.58 -21.04
CA LYS A 5 4.47 23.33 -21.36
C LYS A 5 5.41 23.31 -20.16
N ILE A 6 6.66 22.94 -20.37
CA ILE A 6 7.70 22.89 -19.32
C ILE A 6 8.77 23.91 -19.67
N ARG A 7 9.11 24.78 -18.71
CA ARG A 7 10.15 25.80 -18.88
C ARG A 7 11.43 25.31 -18.21
N LEU A 8 12.50 25.13 -18.99
CA LEU A 8 13.84 24.81 -18.49
C LEU A 8 14.75 26.03 -18.64
N ALA A 9 15.60 26.28 -17.65
CA ALA A 9 16.70 27.22 -17.80
C ALA A 9 17.75 26.61 -18.74
N ASN A 10 18.15 27.34 -19.78
CA ASN A 10 19.17 26.92 -20.75
C ASN A 10 20.33 27.95 -20.83
N PRO A 11 21.00 28.27 -19.72
CA PRO A 11 22.17 29.14 -19.77
C PRO A 11 23.25 28.47 -20.63
N GLY A 12 23.78 29.21 -21.61
CA GLY A 12 24.80 28.70 -22.55
C GLY A 12 24.26 27.97 -23.78
N CYS A 13 22.94 27.98 -24.03
CA CYS A 13 22.33 27.40 -25.24
C CYS A 13 22.69 25.92 -25.49
N LEU A 14 22.83 25.15 -24.41
CA LEU A 14 23.21 23.74 -24.44
C LEU A 14 22.09 22.85 -25.01
N LEU A 15 20.85 23.18 -24.72
CA LEU A 15 19.67 22.50 -25.28
C LEU A 15 19.33 23.08 -26.66
N LYS A 16 19.32 22.25 -27.69
CA LYS A 16 19.04 22.62 -29.08
C LYS A 16 17.70 22.06 -29.56
N PRO A 17 17.02 22.75 -30.49
CA PRO A 17 15.83 22.20 -31.15
C PRO A 17 16.14 20.85 -31.82
N GLY A 18 15.21 19.90 -31.71
CA GLY A 18 15.36 18.54 -32.27
C GLY A 18 16.00 17.53 -31.32
N MET A 19 16.45 17.93 -30.12
CA MET A 19 16.87 16.98 -29.08
C MET A 19 15.64 16.34 -28.41
N TYR A 20 15.76 15.06 -28.09
CA TYR A 20 14.77 14.34 -27.28
C TYR A 20 15.12 14.46 -25.79
N ALA A 21 14.11 14.66 -24.96
CA ALA A 21 14.26 14.67 -23.51
C ALA A 21 13.20 13.77 -22.88
N GLY A 22 13.61 12.92 -21.94
CA GLY A 22 12.69 12.24 -21.04
C GLY A 22 12.31 13.17 -19.91
N VAL A 23 11.02 13.30 -19.63
CA VAL A 23 10.52 14.08 -18.49
C VAL A 23 9.82 13.11 -17.56
N GLU A 24 10.29 13.03 -16.33
CA GLU A 24 9.62 12.33 -15.25
C GLU A 24 8.87 13.34 -14.39
N ILE A 25 7.55 13.21 -14.33
CA ILE A 25 6.71 14.06 -13.47
C ILE A 25 6.37 13.24 -12.23
N LYS A 26 6.98 13.57 -11.10
CA LYS A 26 6.60 13.01 -9.80
C LYS A 26 5.25 13.61 -9.41
N SER A 27 4.18 12.82 -9.49
CA SER A 27 2.84 13.23 -9.10
C SER A 27 2.59 12.80 -7.65
N GLY A 28 2.69 13.76 -6.74
CA GLY A 28 2.46 13.54 -5.30
C GLY A 28 3.75 13.55 -4.47
N GLU A 29 3.61 13.95 -3.20
CA GLU A 29 4.61 13.70 -2.17
C GLU A 29 4.60 12.20 -1.84
N THR A 30 5.78 11.64 -1.62
CA THR A 30 5.91 10.32 -0.99
C THR A 30 5.53 10.48 0.47
N GLU A 31 4.24 10.40 0.79
CA GLU A 31 3.80 10.26 2.17
C GLU A 31 4.12 8.84 2.63
N GLU A 32 4.73 8.70 3.81
CA GLU A 32 4.85 7.41 4.47
C GLU A 32 3.45 6.95 4.85
N VAL A 33 2.97 5.93 4.14
CA VAL A 33 1.64 5.36 4.34
C VAL A 33 1.76 3.89 4.69
N LEU A 34 0.93 3.45 5.62
CA LEU A 34 0.78 2.04 5.94
C LEU A 34 0.09 1.34 4.77
N VAL A 35 0.72 0.29 4.27
CA VAL A 35 0.14 -0.55 3.21
C VAL A 35 0.03 -1.98 3.69
N VAL A 36 -1.07 -2.62 3.34
CA VAL A 36 -1.28 -4.05 3.57
C VAL A 36 -1.57 -4.74 2.25
N PRO A 37 -1.18 -6.02 2.08
CA PRO A 37 -1.56 -6.79 0.91
C PRO A 37 -3.08 -6.82 0.72
N GLN A 38 -3.55 -6.67 -0.52
CA GLN A 38 -5.00 -6.64 -0.80
C GLN A 38 -5.72 -7.92 -0.34
N ASN A 39 -5.03 -9.06 -0.40
CA ASN A 39 -5.54 -10.36 0.06
C ASN A 39 -5.70 -10.47 1.58
N ALA A 40 -5.21 -9.50 2.37
CA ALA A 40 -5.37 -9.44 3.83
C ALA A 40 -6.61 -8.63 4.25
N VAL A 41 -7.24 -7.90 3.32
CA VAL A 41 -8.40 -7.04 3.59
C VAL A 41 -9.69 -7.77 3.25
N ILE A 42 -10.62 -7.79 4.20
CA ILE A 42 -11.97 -8.34 4.05
C ILE A 42 -12.95 -7.17 3.90
N SER A 43 -13.75 -7.18 2.83
CA SER A 43 -14.89 -6.28 2.70
C SER A 43 -16.18 -6.99 3.11
N VAL A 44 -16.91 -6.41 4.06
CA VAL A 44 -18.24 -6.89 4.50
C VAL A 44 -19.18 -5.70 4.50
N GLU A 45 -20.23 -5.74 3.68
CA GLU A 45 -21.27 -4.70 3.61
C GLU A 45 -20.72 -3.27 3.40
N GLY A 46 -19.62 -3.14 2.66
CA GLY A 46 -18.98 -1.84 2.38
C GLY A 46 -18.00 -1.36 3.46
N LEU A 47 -17.85 -2.11 4.55
CA LEU A 47 -16.82 -1.88 5.57
C LEU A 47 -15.61 -2.78 5.33
N TYR A 48 -14.41 -2.25 5.59
CA TYR A 48 -13.16 -2.99 5.46
C TYR A 48 -12.64 -3.45 6.82
N PHE A 49 -12.18 -4.69 6.86
CA PHE A 49 -11.66 -5.33 8.05
C PHE A 49 -10.35 -6.05 7.75
N VAL A 50 -9.51 -6.15 8.76
CA VAL A 50 -8.24 -6.88 8.75
C VAL A 50 -8.15 -7.70 10.03
N PHE A 51 -7.37 -8.77 9.99
CA PHE A 51 -7.06 -9.56 11.17
C PHE A 51 -5.65 -9.25 11.66
N ILE A 52 -5.54 -8.86 12.92
CA ILE A 52 -4.26 -8.58 13.60
C ILE A 52 -3.92 -9.78 14.49
N ALA A 53 -2.67 -10.22 14.47
CA ALA A 53 -2.15 -11.24 15.36
C ALA A 53 -1.74 -10.62 16.70
N GLU A 54 -2.49 -10.93 17.76
CA GLU A 54 -2.14 -10.60 19.14
C GLU A 54 -1.65 -11.88 19.83
N GLY A 55 -0.37 -12.22 19.63
CA GLY A 55 0.22 -13.47 20.11
C GLY A 55 -0.40 -14.69 19.42
N ASP A 56 -1.10 -15.53 20.18
CA ASP A 56 -1.75 -16.75 19.66
C ASP A 56 -3.21 -16.53 19.22
N ARG A 57 -3.68 -15.27 19.11
CA ARG A 57 -5.07 -14.96 18.78
C ARG A 57 -5.19 -13.98 17.61
N ALA A 58 -6.19 -14.22 16.76
CA ALA A 58 -6.61 -13.28 15.73
C ALA A 58 -7.65 -12.30 16.30
N ARG A 59 -7.38 -11.00 16.17
CA ARG A 59 -8.32 -9.93 16.48
C ARG A 59 -8.84 -9.31 15.19
N ARG A 60 -10.16 -9.23 15.04
CA ARG A 60 -10.75 -8.53 13.89
C ARG A 60 -10.77 -7.04 14.18
N GLN A 61 -10.15 -6.26 13.29
CA GLN A 61 -10.08 -4.81 13.40
C GLN A 61 -10.71 -4.18 12.17
N GLN A 62 -11.61 -3.21 12.38
CA GLN A 62 -12.16 -2.40 11.30
C GLN A 62 -11.10 -1.35 10.91
N VAL A 63 -10.91 -1.16 9.61
CA VAL A 63 -9.96 -0.21 9.05
C VAL A 63 -10.60 0.68 8.00
N GLU A 64 -10.03 1.86 7.82
CA GLU A 64 -10.33 2.73 6.69
C GLU A 64 -9.23 2.56 5.64
N THR A 65 -9.63 2.21 4.42
CA THR A 65 -8.72 2.01 3.30
C THR A 65 -8.66 3.25 2.40
N GLY A 66 -7.48 3.47 1.82
CA GLY A 66 -7.20 4.56 0.90
C GLY A 66 -7.04 4.08 -0.54
N ARG A 67 -5.95 4.50 -1.16
CA ARG A 67 -5.62 4.14 -2.54
C ARG A 67 -5.18 2.68 -2.62
N VAL A 68 -5.43 2.07 -3.77
CA VAL A 68 -4.85 0.77 -4.12
C VAL A 68 -3.58 1.04 -4.92
N ILE A 69 -2.47 0.48 -4.48
CA ILE A 69 -1.13 0.65 -5.05
C ILE A 69 -0.63 -0.75 -5.41
N ASP A 70 -0.62 -1.06 -6.71
CA ASP A 70 -0.28 -2.38 -7.26
C ASP A 70 -1.10 -3.53 -6.63
N GLN A 71 -0.48 -4.34 -5.76
CA GLN A 71 -1.11 -5.45 -5.03
C GLN A 71 -1.38 -5.14 -3.55
N SER A 72 -1.18 -3.89 -3.14
CA SER A 72 -1.34 -3.42 -1.78
C SER A 72 -2.43 -2.36 -1.68
N VAL A 73 -3.01 -2.25 -0.50
CA VAL A 73 -4.05 -1.28 -0.15
C VAL A 73 -3.51 -0.40 0.95
N GLU A 74 -3.60 0.91 0.75
CA GLU A 74 -3.28 1.92 1.74
C GLU A 74 -4.27 1.83 2.92
N ILE A 75 -3.77 1.89 4.14
CA ILE A 75 -4.57 1.97 5.36
C ILE A 75 -4.45 3.39 5.94
N LYS A 76 -5.56 4.09 5.98
CA LYS A 76 -5.66 5.45 6.54
C LYS A 76 -5.83 5.45 8.05
N SER A 77 -6.58 4.48 8.57
CA SER A 77 -6.85 4.39 10.01
C SER A 77 -7.22 2.96 10.42
N GLY A 78 -7.00 2.65 11.71
CA GLY A 78 -7.41 1.40 12.34
C GLY A 78 -6.30 0.38 12.56
N ILE A 79 -5.09 0.60 12.04
CA ILE A 79 -3.87 -0.15 12.35
C ILE A 79 -2.75 0.82 12.70
N THR A 80 -1.81 0.38 13.53
CA THR A 80 -0.57 1.10 13.84
C THR A 80 0.66 0.35 13.32
N GLU A 81 1.75 1.11 13.09
CA GLU A 81 3.04 0.52 12.73
C GLU A 81 3.50 -0.51 13.78
N GLY A 82 3.99 -1.66 13.30
CA GLY A 82 4.46 -2.76 14.14
C GLY A 82 3.42 -3.84 14.44
N GLU A 83 2.14 -3.63 14.08
CA GLU A 83 1.13 -4.67 14.20
C GLU A 83 1.25 -5.73 13.10
N GLN A 84 1.19 -7.01 13.48
CA GLN A 84 1.29 -8.12 12.53
C GLN A 84 -0.08 -8.44 11.93
N VAL A 85 -0.23 -8.21 10.63
CA VAL A 85 -1.48 -8.49 9.89
C VAL A 85 -1.45 -9.91 9.34
N ILE A 86 -2.55 -10.62 9.48
CA ILE A 86 -2.71 -11.98 8.97
C ILE A 86 -3.13 -11.91 7.50
N VAL A 87 -2.28 -12.45 6.62
CA VAL A 87 -2.50 -12.43 5.15
C VAL A 87 -3.10 -13.73 4.59
N THR A 88 -3.12 -14.80 5.39
CA THR A 88 -3.49 -16.15 4.92
C THR A 88 -4.69 -16.70 5.68
N ASN A 89 -5.55 -17.48 5.01
CA ASN A 89 -6.72 -18.15 5.60
C ASN A 89 -7.74 -17.21 6.30
N ILE A 90 -7.71 -15.92 6.00
CA ILE A 90 -8.58 -14.90 6.62
C ILE A 90 -10.08 -15.17 6.50
N ASN A 91 -10.53 -15.84 5.43
CA ASN A 91 -11.94 -16.19 5.22
C ASN A 91 -12.45 -17.28 6.18
N LYS A 92 -11.55 -18.04 6.81
CA LYS A 92 -11.89 -19.11 7.76
C LYS A 92 -11.74 -18.66 9.22
N LEU A 93 -11.05 -17.55 9.46
CA LEU A 93 -10.81 -17.02 10.79
C LEU A 93 -12.05 -16.31 11.32
N LYS A 94 -12.31 -16.52 12.60
CA LYS A 94 -13.28 -15.74 13.38
C LYS A 94 -12.54 -14.86 14.38
N ASP A 95 -13.26 -13.89 14.93
CA ASP A 95 -12.71 -13.09 16.02
C ASP A 95 -12.33 -13.99 17.21
N GLN A 96 -11.15 -13.75 17.79
CA GLN A 96 -10.51 -14.53 18.86
C GLN A 96 -10.10 -15.97 18.49
N ASP A 97 -10.07 -16.31 17.21
CA ASP A 97 -9.64 -17.63 16.80
C ASP A 97 -8.16 -17.85 17.11
N ARG A 98 -7.81 -19.10 17.43
CA ARG A 98 -6.43 -19.44 17.81
C ARG A 98 -5.59 -19.58 16.56
N ILE A 99 -4.53 -18.79 16.47
CA ILE A 99 -3.61 -18.77 15.35
C ILE A 99 -2.22 -19.22 15.78
N ALA A 100 -1.49 -19.81 14.85
CA ALA A 100 -0.04 -20.00 14.97
C ALA A 100 0.60 -19.09 13.92
N ILE A 101 1.46 -18.19 14.36
CA ILE A 101 2.20 -17.30 13.46
C ILE A 101 3.22 -18.16 12.72
N ALA A 102 3.02 -18.33 11.41
CA ALA A 102 4.05 -18.84 10.52
C ALA A 102 4.80 -17.65 9.96
N ASP A 103 6.06 -17.44 10.37
CA ASP A 103 6.89 -16.38 9.84
C ASP A 103 7.03 -16.52 8.33
N SER A 104 6.37 -15.63 7.58
CA SER A 104 6.55 -15.47 6.15
C SER A 104 7.81 -14.63 5.85
N GLN A 105 8.95 -15.08 6.37
CA GLN A 105 10.28 -14.61 6.00
C GLN A 105 10.91 -15.65 5.07
N GLN A 106 10.38 -15.81 3.86
CA GLN A 106 11.02 -16.59 2.80
C GLN A 106 10.28 -16.39 1.49
N GLN A 107 10.71 -15.41 0.69
CA GLN A 107 10.85 -15.54 -0.76
C GLN A 107 11.43 -14.24 -1.36
N GLU A 108 12.75 -14.21 -1.47
CA GLU A 108 13.44 -13.77 -2.68
C GLU A 108 14.83 -14.44 -2.65
N ALA A 109 15.08 -15.27 -3.66
CA ALA A 109 16.33 -15.96 -3.94
C ALA A 109 16.73 -15.65 -5.38
#